data_AF-A0AAV3RXQ0-F1
#
_entry.id   AF-A0AAV3RXQ0-F1
#
_cell.length_a   1.000
_cell.length_b   1.000
_cell.length_c   1.000
_cell.angle_alpha   90.00
_cell.angle_beta   90.00
_cell.angle_gamma   90.00
#
_symmetry.space_group_name_H-M   'P 1'
#
loop_
_entity.id
_entity.type
_entity.pdbx_description
1 polymer ?
#
loop_
_entity_poly.entity_id
_entity_poly.type
_entity_poly.pdbx_seq_one_letter_code
_entity_poly.pdbx_strand_id
1 'polypeptide(L)'
;MHALSIHSRASDKCHTHDTHHTGSETSAPSDAGQLKDIGCKWVVNGHSERRHVIGEDDQFIGKKSAYALSQGLGVIACIGELLEERVAGKTFDVCFQQWKAYAGKLLNNSLLFLLPFMLCQAGIAYEPVWAIGTGKVATPQQAQAVHAAVHDWLSKNVSAEVASKTRIIYGGSVNGGNCAELAKQEDIDRFLVGGESLKGPEFATIINSVTSKKVAA
;
A
#
# COMPACT_ATOMS: atom_id res chain seq x y z
N MET A 1 -8.76 -9.79 10.31
CA MET A 1 -8.56 -10.61 9.09
C MET A 1 -8.41 -9.67 7.91
N HIS A 2 -7.20 -9.35 7.46
CA HIS A 2 -7.09 -8.39 6.37
C HIS A 2 -5.85 -8.67 5.50
N ALA A 3 -6.01 -9.51 4.48
CA ALA A 3 -5.41 -9.19 3.20
C ALA A 3 -6.36 -8.22 2.48
N LEU A 4 -5.81 -7.26 1.74
CA LEU A 4 -6.58 -6.27 0.99
C LEU A 4 -6.62 -6.72 -0.48
N SER A 5 -7.83 -6.82 -1.05
CA SER A 5 -8.02 -7.08 -2.48
C SER A 5 -7.99 -5.75 -3.22
N ILE A 6 -7.31 -5.69 -4.36
CA ILE A 6 -7.40 -4.54 -5.28
C ILE A 6 -8.46 -4.73 -6.37
N HIS A 7 -9.20 -5.86 -6.38
CA HIS A 7 -10.18 -6.15 -7.42
C HIS A 7 -11.62 -5.97 -6.95
N SER A 8 -12.42 -5.20 -7.69
CA SER A 8 -13.86 -5.06 -7.47
C SER A 8 -14.64 -6.18 -8.17
N ARG A 9 -15.20 -7.11 -7.40
CA ARG A 9 -16.56 -7.60 -7.68
C ARG A 9 -17.42 -7.25 -6.48
N ALA A 10 -18.59 -6.70 -6.76
CA ALA A 10 -19.56 -6.21 -5.81
C ALA A 10 -20.12 -7.36 -4.95
N SER A 11 -19.34 -7.79 -3.96
CA SER A 11 -19.78 -8.55 -2.79
C SER A 11 -18.53 -8.80 -1.94
N ASP A 12 -18.53 -8.23 -0.73
CA ASP A 12 -17.54 -8.35 0.34
C ASP A 12 -16.36 -7.34 0.36
N LYS A 13 -16.55 -6.32 1.22
CA LYS A 13 -15.61 -5.29 1.70
C LYS A 13 -15.08 -4.33 0.61
N CYS A 14 -15.82 -3.22 0.43
CA CYS A 14 -15.55 -2.10 -0.48
C CYS A 14 -14.09 -1.60 -0.41
N HIS A 15 -13.30 -2.00 -1.40
CA HIS A 15 -12.06 -1.38 -1.85
C HIS A 15 -12.15 -1.32 -3.38
N THR A 16 -12.23 -0.12 -3.94
CA THR A 16 -12.35 0.08 -5.39
C THR A 16 -10.97 0.32 -6.01
N HIS A 17 -10.65 -0.44 -7.07
CA HIS A 17 -9.72 -0.01 -8.11
C HIS A 17 -10.52 0.13 -9.42
N ASP A 18 -10.17 1.13 -10.22
CA ASP A 18 -10.86 1.50 -11.46
C ASP A 18 -10.95 0.30 -12.42
N THR A 19 -12.15 0.06 -12.94
CA THR A 19 -12.37 -0.91 -14.01
C THR A 19 -12.05 -0.26 -15.35
N HIS A 20 -11.45 -1.03 -16.26
CA HIS A 20 -11.31 -0.66 -17.67
C HIS A 20 -12.69 -0.51 -18.33
N HIS A 21 -13.32 0.65 -18.16
CA HIS A 21 -14.35 1.12 -19.07
C HIS A 21 -13.93 2.46 -19.63
N THR A 22 -13.94 2.51 -20.97
CA THR A 22 -13.73 3.66 -21.81
C THR A 22 -14.43 4.91 -21.27
N GLY A 23 -13.63 5.89 -20.83
CA GLY A 23 -14.03 7.29 -20.73
C GLY A 23 -14.73 7.74 -19.45
N SER A 24 -14.00 7.83 -18.33
CA SER A 24 -14.05 9.00 -17.44
C SER A 24 -12.90 8.95 -16.43
N GLU A 25 -12.31 10.11 -16.13
CA GLU A 25 -11.20 10.28 -15.19
C GLU A 25 -11.71 10.13 -13.73
N THR A 26 -11.93 8.91 -13.23
CA THR A 26 -12.47 8.63 -11.87
C THR A 26 -11.44 8.69 -10.74
N SER A 27 -10.45 9.56 -10.86
CA SER A 27 -9.38 9.68 -9.88
C SER A 27 -8.96 11.10 -9.57
N ALA A 28 -9.87 12.05 -9.76
CA ALA A 28 -9.66 13.42 -9.32
C ALA A 28 -9.81 13.48 -7.79
N PRO A 29 -9.20 14.47 -7.11
CA PRO A 29 -9.42 14.69 -5.68
C PRO A 29 -10.91 14.67 -5.31
N SER A 30 -11.78 15.20 -6.18
CA SER A 30 -13.24 15.27 -6.02
C SER A 30 -13.95 13.96 -5.70
N ASP A 31 -13.36 12.81 -6.01
CA ASP A 31 -14.08 11.53 -6.00
C ASP A 31 -14.12 10.89 -4.60
N ALA A 32 -13.31 11.39 -3.65
CA ALA A 32 -13.30 10.87 -2.28
C ALA A 32 -14.65 11.06 -1.56
N GLY A 33 -15.41 12.11 -1.89
CA GLY A 33 -16.76 12.31 -1.36
C GLY A 33 -17.73 11.22 -1.83
N GLN A 34 -17.66 10.87 -3.12
CA GLN A 34 -18.49 9.81 -3.71
C GLN A 34 -18.12 8.43 -3.16
N LEU A 35 -16.83 8.13 -3.00
CA LEU A 35 -16.37 6.89 -2.38
C LEU A 35 -16.90 6.73 -0.95
N LYS A 36 -16.90 7.81 -0.18
CA LYS A 36 -17.46 7.78 1.18
C LYS A 36 -18.98 7.57 1.17
N ASP A 37 -19.69 8.20 0.23
CA ASP A 37 -21.14 8.09 0.08
C ASP A 37 -21.57 6.64 -0.20
N ILE A 38 -20.81 5.91 -1.03
CA ILE A 38 -21.05 4.48 -1.29
C ILE A 38 -20.53 3.54 -0.18
N GLY A 39 -20.09 4.09 0.96
CA GLY A 39 -19.68 3.33 2.14
C GLY A 39 -18.26 2.76 2.10
N CYS A 40 -17.44 3.18 1.12
CA CYS A 40 -16.03 2.80 1.09
C CYS A 40 -15.28 3.46 2.25
N LYS A 41 -14.42 2.69 2.91
CA LYS A 41 -13.65 3.13 4.10
C LYS A 41 -12.20 3.48 3.78
N TRP A 42 -11.74 3.07 2.61
CA TRP A 42 -10.34 3.13 2.21
C TRP A 42 -10.21 3.42 0.73
N VAL A 43 -9.10 4.03 0.34
CA VAL A 43 -8.67 4.21 -1.05
C VAL A 43 -7.22 3.79 -1.20
N VAL A 44 -6.87 3.21 -2.35
CA VAL A 44 -5.48 2.90 -2.73
C VAL A 44 -4.95 4.08 -3.57
N ASN A 45 -3.87 4.70 -3.12
CA ASN A 45 -3.25 5.82 -3.82
C ASN A 45 -1.79 5.51 -4.15
N GLY A 46 -1.35 6.02 -5.31
CA GLY A 46 0.03 5.85 -5.78
C GLY A 46 0.40 4.42 -6.15
N HIS A 47 -0.59 3.58 -6.52
CA HIS A 47 -0.35 2.24 -7.05
C HIS A 47 0.64 2.32 -8.23
N SER A 48 1.56 1.36 -8.32
CA SER A 48 2.61 1.32 -9.35
C SER A 48 2.09 1.52 -10.78
N GLU A 49 0.96 0.92 -11.15
CA GLU A 49 0.34 1.12 -12.47
C GLU A 49 -0.08 2.59 -12.70
N ARG A 50 -0.59 3.27 -11.67
CA ARG A 50 -0.96 4.69 -11.79
C ARG A 50 0.27 5.58 -11.92
N ARG A 51 1.36 5.25 -11.24
CA ARG A 51 2.64 5.98 -11.36
C ARG A 51 3.27 5.79 -12.73
N HIS A 52 3.32 4.56 -13.22
CA HIS A 52 4.18 4.20 -14.36
C HIS A 52 3.44 4.01 -15.68
N VAL A 53 2.14 3.74 -15.66
CA VAL A 53 1.29 3.62 -16.87
C VAL A 53 0.49 4.91 -17.09
N ILE A 54 -0.14 5.44 -16.04
CA ILE A 54 -0.95 6.67 -16.13
C ILE A 54 -0.09 7.93 -16.01
N GLY A 55 1.00 7.87 -15.24
CA GLY A 55 1.92 9.00 -15.05
C GLY A 55 1.56 9.93 -13.89
N GLU A 56 0.86 9.43 -12.86
CA GLU A 56 0.63 10.20 -11.64
C GLU A 56 1.96 10.47 -10.90
N ASP A 57 2.32 11.75 -10.75
CA ASP A 57 3.53 12.14 -10.03
C ASP A 57 3.34 12.16 -8.49
N ASP A 58 4.47 12.17 -7.78
CA ASP A 58 4.53 12.20 -6.32
C ASP A 58 3.73 13.36 -5.70
N GLN A 59 3.76 14.55 -6.31
CA GLN A 59 3.08 15.71 -5.77
C GLN A 59 1.56 15.59 -5.90
N PHE A 60 1.09 15.06 -7.04
CA PHE A 60 -0.32 14.80 -7.29
C PHE A 60 -0.85 13.72 -6.34
N ILE A 61 -0.13 12.61 -6.20
CA ILE A 61 -0.50 11.51 -5.28
C ILE A 61 -0.56 11.99 -3.82
N GLY A 62 0.39 12.82 -3.40
CA GLY A 62 0.38 13.44 -2.07
C GLY A 62 -0.85 14.32 -1.83
N LYS A 63 -1.23 15.15 -2.82
CA LYS A 63 -2.45 15.99 -2.75
C LYS A 63 -3.71 15.13 -2.67
N LYS A 64 -3.81 14.10 -3.51
CA LYS A 64 -4.94 13.16 -3.54
C LYS A 64 -5.12 12.43 -2.21
N SER A 65 -4.01 12.01 -1.60
CA SER A 65 -4.00 11.34 -0.31
C SER A 65 -4.40 12.25 0.85
N ALA A 66 -3.88 13.48 0.88
CA ALA A 66 -4.28 14.47 1.88
C ALA A 66 -5.78 14.81 1.77
N TYR A 67 -6.31 14.93 0.54
CA TYR A 67 -7.73 15.17 0.33
C TYR A 67 -8.58 13.98 0.80
N ALA A 68 -8.25 12.75 0.42
CA ALA A 68 -8.98 11.55 0.85
C ALA A 68 -9.05 11.43 2.38
N LEU A 69 -7.93 11.69 3.06
CA LEU A 69 -7.87 11.71 4.54
C LEU A 69 -8.75 12.82 5.12
N SER A 70 -8.76 14.02 4.53
CA SER A 70 -9.64 15.12 4.97
C SER A 70 -11.13 14.79 4.85
N GLN A 71 -11.50 13.91 3.92
CA GLN A 71 -12.87 13.41 3.76
C GLN A 71 -13.19 12.26 4.74
N GLY A 72 -12.20 11.73 5.46
CA GLY A 72 -12.37 10.63 6.42
C GLY A 72 -12.22 9.24 5.82
N LEU A 73 -11.67 9.12 4.61
CA LEU A 73 -11.22 7.84 4.07
C LEU A 73 -9.83 7.49 4.64
N GLY A 74 -9.58 6.21 4.91
CA GLY A 74 -8.20 5.75 5.09
C GLY A 74 -7.47 5.64 3.74
N VAL A 75 -6.15 5.79 3.73
CA VAL A 75 -5.33 5.78 2.50
C VAL A 75 -4.26 4.70 2.57
N ILE A 76 -4.38 3.68 1.71
CA ILE A 76 -3.32 2.71 1.48
C ILE A 76 -2.32 3.39 0.53
N ALA A 77 -1.16 3.78 1.06
CA ALA A 77 -0.16 4.54 0.32
C ALA A 77 0.86 3.61 -0.32
N CYS A 78 0.79 3.44 -1.64
CA CYS A 78 1.72 2.60 -2.37
C CYS A 78 3.03 3.35 -2.66
N ILE A 79 4.13 2.65 -2.43
CA ILE A 79 5.51 3.03 -2.75
C ILE A 79 6.25 1.84 -3.36
N GLY A 80 7.28 2.10 -4.15
CA GLY A 80 8.00 1.03 -4.84
C GLY A 80 8.95 1.55 -5.90
N GLU A 81 10.02 0.82 -6.14
CA GLU A 81 11.02 1.12 -7.15
C GLU A 81 10.89 0.24 -8.41
N LEU A 82 11.28 0.81 -9.55
CA LEU A 82 11.46 0.13 -10.82
C LEU A 82 12.72 -0.75 -10.84
N LEU A 83 12.82 -1.63 -11.84
CA LEU A 83 13.96 -2.54 -11.96
C LEU A 83 15.28 -1.78 -12.14
N GLU A 84 15.27 -0.74 -12.96
CA GLU A 84 16.44 0.09 -13.27
C GLU A 84 16.92 0.83 -12.01
N GLU A 85 15.99 1.30 -11.20
CA GLU A 85 16.27 1.98 -9.93
C GLU A 85 16.88 1.02 -8.90
N ARG A 86 16.32 -0.20 -8.80
CA ARG A 86 16.87 -1.25 -7.95
C ARG A 86 18.29 -1.64 -8.35
N VAL A 87 18.51 -1.90 -9.64
CA VAL A 87 19.83 -2.28 -10.16
C VAL A 87 20.84 -1.15 -9.98
N ALA A 88 20.40 0.11 -9.99
CA ALA A 88 21.22 1.28 -9.67
C ALA A 88 21.43 1.52 -8.16
N GLY A 89 20.93 0.65 -7.28
CA GLY A 89 21.05 0.78 -5.83
C GLY A 89 20.18 1.87 -5.20
N LYS A 90 19.12 2.32 -5.90
CA LYS A 90 18.28 3.47 -5.51
C LYS A 90 16.97 3.08 -4.82
N THR A 91 16.75 1.81 -4.48
CA THR A 91 15.50 1.33 -3.86
C THR A 91 15.06 2.21 -2.69
N PHE A 92 15.98 2.49 -1.76
CA PHE A 92 15.64 3.28 -0.57
C PHE A 92 15.40 4.76 -0.90
N ASP A 93 16.21 5.34 -1.79
CA ASP A 93 16.05 6.74 -2.21
C ASP A 93 14.66 6.97 -2.83
N VAL A 94 14.24 6.08 -3.72
CA VAL A 94 12.94 6.13 -4.38
C VAL A 94 11.81 5.96 -3.36
N CYS A 95 11.84 4.90 -2.56
CA CYS A 95 10.80 4.64 -1.56
C CYS A 95 10.67 5.79 -0.55
N PHE A 96 11.78 6.34 -0.06
CA PHE A 96 11.77 7.45 0.89
C PHE A 96 11.31 8.76 0.24
N GLN A 97 11.66 9.02 -1.01
CA GLN A 97 11.16 10.17 -1.76
C GLN A 97 9.64 10.10 -1.91
N GLN A 98 9.12 8.98 -2.39
CA GLN A 98 7.68 8.78 -2.57
C GLN A 98 6.94 8.93 -1.24
N TRP A 99 7.47 8.36 -0.15
CA TRP A 99 6.90 8.50 1.18
C TRP A 99 6.89 9.96 1.68
N LYS A 100 7.99 10.70 1.49
CA LYS A 100 8.07 12.13 1.80
C LYS A 100 7.00 12.93 1.09
N ALA A 101 6.61 12.56 -0.13
CA ALA A 101 5.55 13.24 -0.86
C ALA A 101 4.18 13.10 -0.18
N TYR A 102 3.86 11.92 0.38
CA TYR A 102 2.68 11.73 1.21
C TYR A 102 2.77 12.56 2.50
N ALA A 103 3.86 12.39 3.27
CA ALA A 103 4.03 13.03 4.57
C ALA A 103 4.09 14.56 4.47
N GLY A 104 4.78 15.10 3.47
CA GLY A 104 4.97 16.54 3.28
C GLY A 104 3.66 17.29 3.03
N LYS A 105 2.69 16.66 2.34
CA LYS A 105 1.36 17.28 2.16
C LYS A 105 0.53 17.26 3.44
N LEU A 106 0.68 16.23 4.27
CA LEU A 106 0.01 16.16 5.57
C LEU A 106 0.56 17.20 6.55
N LEU A 107 1.88 17.39 6.55
CA LEU A 107 2.56 18.40 7.37
C LEU A 107 2.15 19.83 6.98
N ASN A 108 2.19 20.15 5.68
CA ASN A 108 1.90 21.50 5.20
C ASN A 108 0.43 21.93 5.33
N ASN A 109 -0.50 20.98 5.38
CA ASN A 109 -1.94 21.27 5.45
C ASN A 109 -2.48 21.26 6.90
N SER A 110 -1.62 21.25 7.92
CA SER A 110 -2.01 21.06 9.32
C SER A 110 -2.80 19.76 9.57
N LEU A 111 -2.64 18.76 8.69
CA LEU A 111 -3.26 17.44 8.78
C LEU A 111 -2.35 16.42 9.46
N LEU A 112 -1.31 16.87 10.18
CA LEU A 112 -0.39 15.99 10.89
C LEU A 112 -1.12 15.07 11.89
N PHE A 113 -2.22 15.54 12.48
CA PHE A 113 -3.07 14.73 13.36
C PHE A 113 -3.74 13.54 12.63
N LEU A 114 -3.85 13.56 11.30
CA LEU A 114 -4.35 12.44 10.49
C LEU A 114 -3.26 11.43 10.14
N LEU A 115 -1.98 11.76 10.32
CA LEU A 115 -0.87 10.87 9.99
C LEU A 115 -0.93 9.55 10.81
N PRO A 116 -1.17 9.57 12.15
CA PRO A 116 -1.40 8.34 12.89
C PRO A 116 -2.59 7.54 12.36
N PHE A 117 -3.69 8.21 11.97
CA PHE A 117 -4.85 7.53 11.39
C PHE A 117 -4.48 6.82 10.08
N MET A 118 -3.86 7.53 9.13
CA MET A 118 -3.38 6.95 7.87
C MET A 118 -2.52 5.70 8.09
N LEU A 119 -1.56 5.80 9.01
CA LEU A 119 -0.55 4.78 9.25
C LEU A 119 -1.06 3.57 10.05
N CYS A 120 -1.94 3.79 11.03
CA CYS A 120 -2.49 2.72 11.88
C CYS A 120 -3.59 1.92 11.18
N GLN A 121 -4.36 2.60 10.34
CA GLN A 121 -5.57 2.04 9.75
C GLN A 121 -5.23 1.41 8.39
N ALA A 122 -4.62 2.16 7.47
CA ALA A 122 -4.53 1.81 6.05
C ALA A 122 -3.16 1.28 5.63
N GLY A 123 -2.11 1.83 6.22
CA GLY A 123 -0.72 1.39 6.05
C GLY A 123 -0.03 1.84 4.76
N ILE A 124 1.27 1.60 4.73
CA ILE A 124 2.14 1.76 3.56
C ILE A 124 2.16 0.43 2.81
N ALA A 125 1.88 0.43 1.51
CA ALA A 125 2.04 -0.75 0.66
C ALA A 125 3.36 -0.65 -0.09
N TYR A 126 4.29 -1.56 0.19
CA TYR A 126 5.52 -1.67 -0.58
C TYR A 126 5.32 -2.61 -1.77
N GLU A 127 5.50 -2.07 -2.96
CA GLU A 127 5.32 -2.72 -4.25
C GLU A 127 6.68 -2.84 -4.95
N PRO A 128 7.38 -3.98 -4.91
CA PRO A 128 8.58 -4.19 -5.72
C PRO A 128 8.18 -4.23 -7.20
N VAL A 129 8.07 -3.09 -7.88
CA VAL A 129 7.50 -2.97 -9.25
C VAL A 129 8.23 -3.89 -10.23
N TRP A 130 9.53 -4.03 -10.04
CA TRP A 130 10.40 -4.95 -10.79
C TRP A 130 9.99 -6.44 -10.73
N ALA A 131 9.18 -6.83 -9.73
CA ALA A 131 8.69 -8.19 -9.51
C ALA A 131 7.17 -8.34 -9.75
N ILE A 132 6.47 -7.30 -10.21
CA ILE A 132 5.03 -7.34 -10.49
C ILE A 132 4.83 -7.74 -11.96
N GLY A 133 4.21 -8.89 -12.20
CA GLY A 133 3.88 -9.37 -13.55
C GLY A 133 5.08 -9.75 -14.44
N THR A 134 6.31 -9.73 -13.90
CA THR A 134 7.55 -9.98 -14.67
C THR A 134 8.04 -11.43 -14.60
N GLY A 135 7.38 -12.30 -13.84
CA GLY A 135 7.86 -13.65 -13.53
C GLY A 135 9.07 -13.69 -12.57
N LYS A 136 9.63 -12.53 -12.21
CA LYS A 136 10.59 -12.41 -11.10
C LYS A 136 9.83 -12.32 -9.79
N VAL A 137 10.31 -13.02 -8.77
CA VAL A 137 9.70 -13.02 -7.44
C VAL A 137 10.70 -12.41 -6.46
N ALA A 138 10.28 -11.37 -5.75
CA ALA A 138 11.08 -10.85 -4.64
C ALA A 138 11.12 -11.88 -3.51
N THR A 139 12.31 -12.17 -3.00
CA THR A 139 12.44 -13.11 -1.89
C THR A 139 11.87 -12.49 -0.61
N PRO A 140 11.44 -13.29 0.38
CA PRO A 140 10.99 -12.77 1.66
C PRO A 140 12.03 -11.86 2.34
N GLN A 141 13.32 -12.17 2.21
CA GLN A 141 14.40 -11.36 2.77
C GLN A 141 14.54 -10.01 2.05
N GLN A 142 14.32 -9.97 0.73
CA GLN A 142 14.31 -8.71 -0.01
C GLN A 142 13.12 -7.83 0.36
N ALA A 143 11.95 -8.43 0.61
CA ALA A 143 10.78 -7.72 1.10
C ALA A 143 11.01 -7.18 2.52
N GLN A 144 11.50 -8.03 3.43
CA GLN A 144 11.85 -7.68 4.81
C GLN A 144 12.85 -6.52 4.87
N ALA A 145 13.90 -6.55 4.05
CA ALA A 145 14.91 -5.50 4.04
C ALA A 145 14.32 -4.11 3.73
N VAL A 146 13.36 -4.03 2.82
CA VAL A 146 12.71 -2.75 2.49
C VAL A 146 11.73 -2.33 3.58
N HIS A 147 10.93 -3.25 4.11
CA HIS A 147 10.01 -2.96 5.21
C HIS A 147 10.75 -2.44 6.45
N ALA A 148 11.82 -3.12 6.88
CA ALA A 148 12.66 -2.69 7.99
C ALA A 148 13.28 -1.30 7.76
N ALA A 149 13.76 -1.03 6.55
CA ALA A 149 14.30 0.28 6.18
C ALA A 149 13.25 1.39 6.23
N VAL A 150 12.00 1.11 5.83
CA VAL A 150 10.89 2.08 5.93
C VAL A 150 10.49 2.30 7.39
N HIS A 151 10.45 1.27 8.23
CA HIS A 151 10.22 1.43 9.67
C HIS A 151 11.31 2.29 10.34
N ASP A 152 12.59 1.99 10.06
CA ASP A 152 13.71 2.78 10.56
C ASP A 152 13.63 4.24 10.10
N TRP A 153 13.29 4.45 8.82
CA TRP A 153 13.08 5.80 8.29
C TRP A 153 11.96 6.54 9.05
N LEU A 154 10.81 5.89 9.26
CA LEU A 154 9.69 6.47 10.01
C LEU A 154 10.07 6.80 11.45
N SER A 155 10.85 5.93 12.10
CA SER A 155 11.29 6.11 13.48
C SER A 155 12.18 7.36 13.61
N LYS A 156 13.12 7.52 12.66
CA LYS A 156 14.08 8.63 12.62
C LYS A 156 13.48 9.96 12.16
N ASN A 157 12.54 9.93 11.23
CA ASN A 157 12.05 11.13 10.53
C ASN A 157 10.64 11.57 10.97
N VAL A 158 9.88 10.71 11.66
CA VAL A 158 8.53 11.03 12.14
C VAL A 158 8.48 10.87 13.67
N SER A 159 8.46 9.63 14.16
CA SER A 159 8.66 9.29 15.58
C SER A 159 8.68 7.76 15.76
N ALA A 160 9.30 7.30 16.84
CA ALA A 160 9.28 5.88 17.22
C ALA A 160 7.84 5.35 17.46
N GLU A 161 6.95 6.17 18.02
CA GLU A 161 5.55 5.82 18.23
C GLU A 161 4.83 5.62 16.89
N VAL A 162 5.04 6.51 15.92
CA VAL A 162 4.45 6.37 14.59
C VAL A 162 5.01 5.14 13.88
N ALA A 163 6.32 4.91 13.93
CA ALA A 163 6.95 3.76 13.29
C ALA A 163 6.39 2.43 13.83
N SER A 164 6.27 2.28 15.14
CA SER A 164 5.76 1.06 15.80
C SER A 164 4.27 0.80 15.55
N LYS A 165 3.48 1.84 15.27
CA LYS A 165 2.03 1.71 14.98
C LYS A 165 1.72 1.63 13.49
N THR A 166 2.67 2.01 12.64
CA THR A 166 2.50 1.96 11.19
C THR A 166 2.44 0.52 10.73
N ARG A 167 1.44 0.20 9.90
CA ARG A 167 1.41 -1.08 9.20
C ARG A 167 2.11 -0.96 7.87
N ILE A 168 3.08 -1.83 7.60
CA ILE A 168 3.69 -1.94 6.26
C ILE A 168 3.26 -3.27 5.66
N ILE A 169 2.56 -3.17 4.54
CA ILE A 169 1.97 -4.32 3.84
C ILE A 169 2.76 -4.59 2.58
N TYR A 170 2.97 -5.87 2.28
CA TYR A 170 3.68 -6.27 1.08
C TYR A 170 2.70 -6.35 -0.10
N GLY A 171 2.98 -5.60 -1.16
CA GLY A 171 2.16 -5.49 -2.38
C GLY A 171 2.80 -6.11 -3.62
N GLY A 172 3.83 -6.94 -3.46
CA GLY A 172 4.39 -7.73 -4.57
C GLY A 172 3.54 -8.97 -4.91
N SER A 173 4.10 -9.88 -5.71
CA SER A 173 3.42 -11.14 -6.05
C SER A 173 3.22 -12.03 -4.82
N VAL A 174 1.98 -12.11 -4.32
CA VAL A 174 1.55 -12.97 -3.21
C VAL A 174 0.54 -13.99 -3.71
N ASN A 175 0.74 -15.25 -3.34
CA ASN A 175 -0.15 -16.38 -3.61
C ASN A 175 -0.14 -17.36 -2.43
N GLY A 176 -1.02 -18.38 -2.44
CA GLY A 176 -1.13 -19.39 -1.39
C GLY A 176 0.14 -20.21 -1.19
N GLY A 177 1.00 -20.31 -2.21
CA GLY A 177 2.28 -21.01 -2.13
C GLY A 177 3.37 -20.25 -1.37
N ASN A 178 3.33 -18.91 -1.36
CA ASN A 178 4.39 -18.08 -0.77
C ASN A 178 3.93 -17.24 0.45
N CYS A 179 2.63 -17.06 0.65
CA CYS A 179 2.09 -16.14 1.66
C CYS A 179 2.48 -16.52 3.10
N ALA A 180 2.68 -17.81 3.38
CA ALA A 180 3.09 -18.28 4.71
C ALA A 180 4.56 -17.95 5.02
N GLU A 181 5.45 -17.94 4.02
CA GLU A 181 6.86 -17.61 4.22
C GLU A 181 7.06 -16.10 4.34
N LEU A 182 6.36 -15.33 3.52
CA LEU A 182 6.34 -13.86 3.61
C LEU A 182 5.77 -13.39 4.96
N ALA A 183 4.72 -14.04 5.47
CA ALA A 183 4.12 -13.69 6.76
C ALA A 183 5.03 -13.94 7.98
N LYS A 184 6.12 -14.71 7.83
CA LYS A 184 7.10 -14.94 8.90
C LYS A 184 8.09 -13.78 9.07
N GLN A 185 8.18 -12.88 8.10
CA GLN A 185 9.10 -11.75 8.17
C GLN A 185 8.63 -10.76 9.25
N GLU A 186 9.59 -10.21 10.01
CA GLU A 186 9.33 -9.40 11.21
C GLU A 186 8.52 -8.15 10.91
N ASP A 187 8.81 -7.46 9.80
CA ASP A 187 8.18 -6.19 9.43
C ASP A 187 7.12 -6.34 8.32
N ILE A 188 6.77 -7.56 7.91
CA ILE A 188 5.66 -7.81 6.99
C ILE A 188 4.40 -8.11 7.81
N ASP A 189 3.47 -7.16 7.84
CA ASP A 189 2.27 -7.25 8.64
C ASP A 189 1.11 -7.94 7.93
N ARG A 190 0.92 -7.59 6.65
CA ARG A 190 -0.23 -7.97 5.80
C ARG A 190 0.16 -7.90 4.32
N PHE A 191 -0.80 -8.24 3.47
CA PHE A 191 -0.65 -8.23 2.02
C PHE A 191 -1.64 -7.29 1.34
N LEU A 192 -1.18 -6.59 0.31
CA LEU A 192 -2.00 -6.03 -0.75
C LEU A 192 -1.97 -7.03 -1.91
N VAL A 193 -3.10 -7.69 -2.18
CA VAL A 193 -3.15 -8.84 -3.08
C VAL A 193 -3.76 -8.44 -4.42
N GLY A 194 -3.00 -8.67 -5.49
CA GLY A 194 -3.41 -8.53 -6.88
C GLY A 194 -4.28 -9.67 -7.37
N GLY A 195 -3.91 -10.31 -8.48
CA GLY A 195 -4.77 -11.27 -9.21
C GLY A 195 -5.30 -12.44 -8.38
N GLU A 196 -4.57 -12.88 -7.35
CA GLU A 196 -5.05 -13.94 -6.45
C GLU A 196 -6.25 -13.53 -5.60
N SER A 197 -6.52 -12.23 -5.46
CA SER A 197 -7.70 -11.74 -4.75
C SER A 197 -9.01 -12.04 -5.49
N LEU A 198 -8.95 -12.33 -6.80
CA LEU A 198 -10.09 -12.76 -7.61
C LEU A 198 -10.49 -14.22 -7.38
N LYS A 199 -9.63 -14.99 -6.71
CA LYS A 199 -9.83 -16.43 -6.46
C LYS A 199 -10.19 -16.62 -4.99
N GLY A 200 -11.49 -16.61 -4.68
CA GLY A 200 -12.00 -16.63 -3.30
C GLY A 200 -11.29 -17.61 -2.34
N PRO A 201 -11.14 -18.91 -2.67
CA PRO A 201 -10.42 -19.86 -1.84
C PRO A 201 -8.94 -19.51 -1.63
N GLU A 202 -8.24 -19.07 -2.68
CA GLU A 202 -6.83 -18.68 -2.60
C GLU A 202 -6.65 -17.42 -1.75
N PHE A 203 -7.51 -16.42 -1.97
CA PHE A 203 -7.50 -15.19 -1.19
C PHE A 203 -7.78 -15.46 0.29
N ALA A 204 -8.68 -16.39 0.61
CA ALA A 204 -8.91 -16.84 1.97
C ALA A 204 -7.66 -17.49 2.58
N THR A 205 -6.92 -18.31 1.83
CA THR A 205 -5.64 -18.87 2.26
C THR A 205 -4.65 -17.76 2.61
N ILE A 206 -4.51 -16.74 1.76
CA ILE A 206 -3.61 -15.59 1.99
C ILE A 206 -4.04 -14.79 3.22
N ILE A 207 -5.35 -14.56 3.41
CA ILE A 207 -5.89 -13.89 4.61
C ILE A 207 -5.52 -14.64 5.89
N ASN A 208 -5.53 -15.98 5.84
CA ASN A 208 -5.30 -16.84 6.99
C ASN A 208 -3.82 -17.06 7.30
N SER A 209 -2.89 -16.74 6.39
CA SER A 209 -1.45 -16.92 6.64
C SER A 209 -0.86 -15.92 7.63
N VAL A 210 -1.45 -14.72 7.74
CA VAL A 210 -1.01 -13.66 8.66
C VAL A 210 -1.58 -13.79 10.08
N THR A 211 -2.55 -14.69 10.30
CA THR A 211 -3.07 -14.99 11.66
C THR A 211 -2.05 -15.71 12.55
N SER A 212 -1.06 -16.39 11.96
CA SER A 212 -0.06 -17.17 12.69
C SER A 212 0.92 -16.34 13.53
N LYS A 213 1.09 -15.05 13.22
CA LYS A 213 2.01 -14.15 13.96
C LYS A 213 1.51 -13.81 15.37
N LYS A 214 0.21 -13.97 15.65
CA LYS A 214 -0.40 -13.69 16.97
C LYS A 214 -0.30 -14.85 17.97
N VAL A 215 0.21 -16.02 17.57
CA VAL A 215 0.26 -17.22 18.44
C VAL A 215 1.63 -17.41 19.09
N ALA A 216 2.63 -16.63 18.70
CA ALA A 216 3.97 -16.65 19.28
C ALA A 216 4.33 -15.26 19.85
N ALA A 217 3.67 -14.89 20.95
CA ALA A 217 4.06 -13.80 21.83
C ALA A 217 3.73 -14.20 23.27
#